data_AF-A0A665UX06-F1
#
_entry.id   AF-A0A665UX06-F1
#
_cell.length_a   1.000
_cell.length_b   1.000
_cell.length_c   1.000
_cell.angle_alpha   90.00
_cell.angle_beta   90.00
_cell.angle_gamma   90.00
#
_symmetry.space_group_name_H-M   'P 1'
#
loop_
_entity.id
_entity.type
_entity.pdbx_description
1 polymer ?
#
loop_
_entity_poly.entity_id
_entity_poly.type
_entity_poly.pdbx_seq_one_letter_code
_entity_poly.pdbx_strand_id
1 'polypeptide(L)' 'YMDTNRCLTEGAGSYYHLTHSELVALLVQREAEMERQRAEFEDLEDYIDTLLVRIMEQKPTLLQVRSKYK' A
#
# COMPACT_ATOMS: atom_id res chain seq x y z
N TYR A 1 21.88 7.46 34.90
CA TYR A 1 22.17 6.59 33.75
C TYR A 1 21.45 5.26 33.97
N MET A 2 20.28 5.11 33.36
CA MET A 2 19.72 3.80 33.04
C MET A 2 19.30 3.88 31.57
N ASP A 3 20.29 3.59 30.74
CA ASP A 3 20.20 3.44 29.29
C ASP A 3 20.26 1.93 29.04
N THR A 4 19.10 1.27 29.00
CA THR A 4 19.02 -0.17 28.70
C THR A 4 17.71 -0.57 28.01
N ASN A 5 17.08 0.28 27.20
CA ASN A 5 16.00 -0.18 26.29
C ASN A 5 15.73 0.79 25.14
N ARG A 6 16.79 1.32 24.54
CA ARG A 6 16.72 1.87 23.18
C ARG A 6 16.83 0.66 22.24
N CYS A 7 15.80 0.42 21.42
CA CYS A 7 15.71 -0.62 20.38
C CYS A 7 15.12 -1.99 20.83
N LEU A 8 13.79 -2.16 20.66
CA LEU A 8 13.09 -3.42 20.24
C LEU A 8 11.54 -3.37 20.36
N THR A 9 10.92 -2.25 20.74
CA THR A 9 9.47 -2.20 21.06
C THR A 9 8.61 -1.37 20.09
N GLU A 10 9.03 -1.16 18.85
CA GLU A 10 8.26 -0.40 17.85
C GLU A 10 6.95 -1.11 17.40
N GLY A 11 6.78 -2.40 17.67
CA GLY A 11 5.59 -3.16 17.26
C GLY A 11 4.48 -3.28 18.32
N ALA A 12 4.85 -3.64 19.56
CA ALA A 12 3.87 -4.01 20.60
C ALA A 12 3.88 -3.08 21.82
N GLY A 13 5.02 -2.42 22.10
CA GLY A 13 5.23 -1.50 23.22
C GLY A 13 4.27 -0.31 23.25
N SER A 14 3.94 0.19 22.06
CA SER A 14 3.15 1.41 21.88
C SER A 14 1.64 1.20 22.07
N TYR A 15 1.16 -0.04 22.20
CA TYR A 15 -0.28 -0.34 22.29
C TYR A 15 -0.73 -0.74 23.69
N TYR A 16 0.21 -0.95 24.64
CA TYR A 16 -0.09 -1.40 26.00
C TYR A 16 -0.85 -0.38 26.86
N HIS A 17 -0.83 0.90 26.49
CA HIS A 17 -1.56 1.95 27.21
C HIS A 17 -2.99 2.14 26.72
N LEU A 18 -3.38 1.44 25.65
CA LEU A 18 -4.70 1.56 25.04
C LEU A 18 -5.67 0.54 25.64
N THR A 19 -6.90 0.99 25.85
CA THR A 19 -8.03 0.13 26.20
C THR A 19 -8.40 -0.79 25.03
N HIS A 20 -9.07 -1.91 25.32
CA HIS A 20 -9.56 -2.83 24.28
C HIS A 20 -10.39 -2.11 23.20
N SER A 21 -11.23 -1.16 23.61
CA SER A 21 -12.01 -0.32 22.70
C SER A 21 -11.17 0.56 21.78
N GLU A 22 -10.07 1.14 22.27
CA GLU A 22 -9.18 1.98 21.46
C GLU A 22 -8.38 1.15 20.45
N LEU A 23 -7.96 -0.06 20.82
CA LEU A 23 -7.33 -0.99 19.88
C LEU A 23 -8.27 -1.40 18.75
N VAL A 24 -9.54 -1.70 19.07
CA VAL A 24 -10.55 -2.03 18.06
C VAL A 24 -10.81 -0.84 17.14
N ALA A 25 -10.93 0.38 17.69
CA ALA A 25 -11.12 1.58 16.88
C ALA A 25 -9.95 1.83 15.92
N LEU A 26 -8.71 1.63 16.38
CA LEU A 26 -7.52 1.74 15.52
C LEU A 26 -7.49 0.68 14.42
N LEU A 27 -7.85 -0.57 14.73
CA LEU A 27 -7.92 -1.63 13.72
C LEU A 27 -8.96 -1.31 12.64
N VAL A 28 -10.18 -0.91 13.05
CA VAL A 28 -11.25 -0.53 12.12
C VAL A 28 -10.83 0.66 11.24
N GLN A 29 -10.15 1.65 11.84
CA GLN A 29 -9.63 2.78 11.07
C GLN A 29 -8.61 2.33 10.00
N ARG A 30 -7.68 1.43 10.37
CA ARG A 30 -6.67 0.92 9.45
C ARG A 30 -7.27 0.06 8.35
N GLU A 31 -8.26 -0.76 8.68
CA GLU A 31 -9.03 -1.52 7.68
C GLU A 31 -9.71 -0.57 6.69
N ALA A 32 -10.36 0.50 7.16
CA ALA A 32 -10.99 1.49 6.29
C ALA A 32 -9.99 2.31 5.44
N GLU A 33 -8.78 2.55 5.95
CA GLU A 33 -7.68 3.15 5.16
C GLU A 33 -7.18 2.20 4.08
N MET A 34 -6.98 0.92 4.41
CA MET A 34 -6.58 -0.10 3.45
C MET A 34 -7.62 -0.32 2.37
N GLU A 35 -8.91 -0.32 2.73
CA GLU A 35 -10.00 -0.50 1.76
C GLU A 35 -10.07 0.67 0.77
N ARG A 36 -9.85 1.90 1.25
CA ARG A 36 -9.76 3.08 0.36
C ARG A 36 -8.58 2.98 -0.61
N GLN A 37 -7.43 2.52 -0.12
CA GLN A 37 -6.25 2.31 -0.98
C GLN A 37 -6.48 1.21 -2.00
N ARG A 38 -7.21 0.14 -1.65
CA ARG A 38 -7.60 -0.91 -2.59
C ARG A 38 -8.48 -0.36 -3.71
N ALA A 39 -9.50 0.43 -3.37
CA ALA A 39 -10.35 1.06 -4.36
C ALA A 39 -9.56 2.01 -5.30
N GLU A 40 -8.64 2.82 -4.76
CA GLU A 40 -7.77 3.67 -5.59
C GLU A 40 -6.86 2.86 -6.52
N PHE A 41 -6.39 1.69 -6.07
CA PHE A 41 -5.59 0.80 -6.89
C PHE A 41 -6.42 0.17 -8.02
N GLU A 42 -7.64 -0.30 -7.72
CA GLU A 42 -8.57 -0.85 -8.73
C GLU A 42 -8.91 0.20 -9.80
N ASP A 43 -9.23 1.44 -9.41
CA ASP A 43 -9.48 2.54 -10.35
C ASP A 43 -8.26 2.81 -11.26
N LEU A 44 -7.06 2.72 -10.70
CA LEU A 44 -5.82 2.91 -11.44
C LEU A 44 -5.54 1.74 -12.40
N GLU A 45 -5.82 0.51 -11.99
CA GLU A 45 -5.73 -0.68 -12.84
C GLU A 45 -6.69 -0.58 -14.04
N ASP A 46 -7.95 -0.21 -13.81
CA ASP A 46 -8.93 -0.01 -14.87
C ASP A 46 -8.50 1.09 -15.87
N TYR A 47 -7.89 2.16 -15.35
CA TYR A 47 -7.33 3.21 -16.19
C TYR A 47 -6.15 2.71 -17.03
N ILE A 48 -5.24 1.92 -16.44
CA ILE A 48 -4.13 1.29 -17.14
C ILE A 48 -4.67 0.38 -18.25
N ASP A 49 -5.63 -0.49 -17.96
CA ASP A 49 -6.21 -1.42 -18.93
C ASP A 49 -6.85 -0.68 -20.11
N THR A 50 -7.65 0.35 -19.83
CA THR A 50 -8.27 1.20 -20.86
C THR A 50 -7.21 1.87 -21.74
N LEU A 51 -6.13 2.37 -21.13
CA LEU A 51 -5.04 3.00 -21.86
C LEU A 51 -4.25 1.99 -22.70
N LEU A 52 -4.02 0.79 -22.18
CA LEU A 52 -3.32 -0.29 -22.90
C LEU A 52 -4.08 -0.70 -24.15
N VAL A 53 -5.41 -0.86 -24.10
CA VAL A 53 -6.24 -1.16 -25.28
C VAL A 53 -6.02 -0.09 -26.37
N ARG A 54 -6.12 1.18 -26.00
CA ARG A 54 -5.90 2.30 -26.95
C ARG A 54 -4.50 2.29 -27.55
N ILE A 55 -3.47 2.01 -26.75
CA ILE A 55 -2.09 1.94 -27.22
C ILE A 55 -1.91 0.77 -28.19
N MET A 56 -2.48 -0.39 -27.88
CA MET A 56 -2.41 -1.58 -28.73
C MET A 56 -3.05 -1.36 -30.10
N GLU A 57 -4.15 -0.60 -30.15
CA GLU A 57 -4.83 -0.25 -31.41
C GLU A 57 -4.08 0.80 -32.23
N GLN A 58 -3.55 1.85 -31.58
CA GLN A 58 -2.99 3.00 -32.28
C GLN A 58 -1.48 2.92 -32.52
N LYS A 59 -0.70 2.50 -31.53
CA LYS A 59 0.76 2.51 -31.56
C LYS A 59 1.36 1.44 -30.64
N PRO A 60 1.29 0.16 -31.01
CA PRO A 60 1.74 -0.95 -30.16
C PRO A 60 3.25 -0.92 -29.88
N THR A 61 4.04 -0.16 -30.66
CA THR A 61 5.48 -0.01 -30.43
C THR A 61 5.83 0.70 -29.12
N LEU A 62 4.89 1.44 -28.51
CA LEU A 62 5.10 2.04 -27.18
C LEU A 62 5.21 0.98 -26.07
N LEU A 63 4.66 -0.22 -26.26
CA LEU A 63 4.75 -1.33 -25.31
C LEU A 63 6.04 -2.16 -25.48
N GLN A 64 6.96 -1.75 -26.36
CA GLN A 64 8.20 -2.47 -26.59
C GLN A 64 9.13 -2.40 -25.36
N VAL A 65 9.27 -3.52 -24.66
CA VAL A 65 10.27 -3.66 -23.60
C VAL A 65 11.63 -3.90 -24.26
N ARG A 66 12.53 -2.91 -24.20
CA ARG A 66 13.95 -3.15 -24.53
C ARG A 66 14.57 -3.91 -23.37
N SER A 67 15.02 -5.14 -23.61
CA SER A 67 15.82 -5.89 -22.63
C SER A 67 17.03 -5.04 -22.26
N LYS A 68 17.09 -4.58 -21.00
CA LYS A 68 18.17 -3.74 -20.48
C LYS A 68 19.44 -4.54 -20.12
N TYR A 69 19.52 -5.82 -20.49
CA TYR A 69 20.64 -6.69 -20.12
C TYR A 69 21.09 -7.57 -21.30
N LYS A 70 22.37 -7.41 -21.67
CA LYS A 70 23.22 -8.38 -22.35
C LYS A 70 24.53 -8.46 -21.57
#